data_AF-A0A431VJU8-F1
#
_entry.id   AF-A0A431VJU8-F1
#
_cell.length_a   1.000
_cell.length_b   1.000
_cell.length_c   1.000
_cell.angle_alpha   90.00
_cell.angle_beta   90.00
_cell.angle_gamma   90.00
#
_symmetry.space_group_name_H-M   'P 1'
#
loop_
_entity.id
_entity.type
_entity.pdbx_description
1 polymer ?
#
loop_
_entity_poly.entity_id
_entity_poly.type
_entity_poly.pdbx_seq_one_letter_code
_entity_poly.pdbx_strand_id
1 'polypeptide(L)'
;MTNRRIALFLALPASALALSACQFPAFDTKPTRPNTITTPVIPAPTRPPPEARGIWLVGSPALRGAVQTAAAAFDGGPDAKPRLTAGGTAAGFRAFCAGVGLDHPDIVAADRPITPAERKLCQSKGVTLTAYELGPKQILYVKDANMMAVPGVRPFIDSLNRPGQPVSAPLTGS
;
A
#
# COMPACT_ATOMS: atom_id res chain seq x y z
N MET A 1 47.64 18.86 62.78
CA MET A 1 46.73 18.52 63.90
C MET A 1 45.64 17.61 63.35
N THR A 2 45.83 16.29 63.46
CA THR A 2 45.09 15.39 64.37
C THR A 2 43.78 14.92 63.72
N ASN A 3 43.77 13.83 62.93
CA ASN A 3 43.76 12.42 63.35
C ASN A 3 42.64 12.08 64.36
N ARG A 4 41.58 11.39 63.93
CA ARG A 4 40.94 10.38 64.81
C ARG A 4 40.15 9.34 64.02
N ARG A 5 40.71 8.14 64.05
CA ARG A 5 40.07 6.84 63.80
C ARG A 5 38.99 6.59 64.86
N ILE A 6 37.84 6.04 64.48
CA ILE A 6 37.04 5.17 65.36
C ILE A 6 36.52 3.99 64.52
N ALA A 7 37.01 2.81 64.87
CA ALA A 7 36.47 1.51 64.52
C ALA A 7 35.61 1.02 65.69
N LEU A 8 34.49 0.33 65.44
CA LEU A 8 33.82 -0.62 66.35
C LEU A 8 32.71 -1.34 65.53
N PHE A 9 32.95 -2.56 65.02
CA PHE A 9 32.71 -3.88 65.62
C PHE A 9 31.28 -4.45 65.40
N LEU A 10 31.27 -5.57 64.66
CA LEU A 10 30.49 -6.81 64.84
C LEU A 10 28.96 -6.74 64.95
N ALA A 11 28.27 -7.29 63.94
CA ALA A 11 27.37 -8.44 64.12
C ALA A 11 27.01 -9.06 62.74
N LEU A 12 27.37 -10.33 62.54
CA LEU A 12 26.74 -11.19 61.53
C LEU A 12 25.28 -11.47 61.93
N PRO A 13 24.40 -11.73 60.95
CA PRO A 13 23.95 -13.12 60.87
C PRO A 13 23.95 -13.67 59.44
N ALA A 14 24.32 -14.95 59.39
CA ALA A 14 24.26 -15.82 58.24
C ALA A 14 22.89 -15.78 57.57
N SER A 15 22.87 -15.56 56.25
CA SER A 15 21.71 -15.83 55.42
C SER A 15 22.10 -16.86 54.37
N ALA A 16 21.43 -18.00 54.47
CA ALA A 16 21.74 -19.26 53.85
C ALA A 16 21.72 -19.20 52.31
N LEU A 17 22.68 -19.92 51.71
CA LEU A 17 22.67 -20.33 50.32
C LEU A 17 21.46 -21.23 50.06
N ALA A 18 20.46 -20.72 49.34
CA ALA A 18 19.49 -21.57 48.64
C ALA A 18 20.01 -21.78 47.21
N LEU A 19 20.76 -22.87 47.01
CA LEU A 19 21.07 -23.41 45.69
C LEU A 19 19.75 -23.87 45.05
N SER A 20 19.18 -23.02 44.20
CA SER A 20 18.09 -23.42 43.32
C SER A 20 18.65 -24.40 42.29
N ALA A 21 18.45 -25.69 42.55
CA ALA A 21 18.69 -26.75 41.59
C ALA A 21 17.64 -26.64 40.48
N CYS A 22 17.97 -25.94 39.39
CA CYS A 22 17.27 -26.13 38.13
C CYS A 22 17.53 -27.57 37.67
N GLN A 23 16.59 -28.47 37.94
CA GLN A 23 16.50 -29.77 37.31
C GLN A 23 16.31 -29.55 35.81
N PHE A 24 17.35 -29.83 35.03
CA PHE A 24 17.24 -29.97 33.59
C PHE A 24 16.46 -31.26 33.30
N PRO A 25 15.33 -31.22 32.56
CA PRO A 25 14.71 -32.44 32.08
C PRO A 25 15.66 -33.13 31.11
N ALA A 26 15.89 -34.43 31.34
CA ALA A 26 16.67 -35.30 30.48
C ALA A 26 16.13 -35.25 29.05
N PHE A 27 16.99 -34.93 28.09
CA PHE A 27 16.68 -35.03 26.67
C PHE A 27 16.67 -36.50 26.27
N ASP A 28 15.47 -37.02 26.06
CA ASP A 28 15.20 -38.34 25.50
C ASP A 28 15.74 -38.37 24.06
N THR A 29 16.88 -39.04 23.84
CA THR A 29 17.46 -39.26 22.52
C THR A 29 16.69 -40.36 21.79
N LYS A 30 15.50 -40.03 21.29
CA LYS A 30 14.82 -40.87 20.31
C LYS A 30 15.34 -40.52 18.91
N PRO A 31 15.74 -41.50 18.07
CA PRO A 31 16.12 -41.23 16.69
C PRO A 31 14.95 -40.60 15.94
N THR A 32 15.12 -39.34 15.51
CA THR A 32 14.15 -38.63 14.69
C THR A 32 14.07 -39.34 13.35
N ARG A 33 12.95 -40.03 13.08
CA ARG A 33 12.60 -40.43 11.72
C ARG A 33 12.61 -39.17 10.85
N PRO A 34 13.17 -39.20 9.63
CA PRO A 34 13.02 -38.09 8.70
C PRO A 34 11.53 -37.95 8.41
N ASN A 35 10.87 -37.02 9.10
CA ASN A 35 9.61 -36.51 8.61
C ASN A 35 9.98 -35.70 7.39
N THR A 36 9.76 -36.28 6.21
CA THR A 36 9.62 -35.54 4.98
C THR A 36 8.44 -34.60 5.20
N ILE A 37 8.72 -33.41 5.73
CA ILE A 37 7.76 -32.32 5.79
C ILE A 37 7.65 -31.84 4.36
N THR A 38 6.79 -32.51 3.59
CA THR A 38 6.22 -31.91 2.40
C THR A 38 5.41 -30.73 2.91
N THR A 39 6.02 -29.54 2.89
CA THR A 39 5.27 -28.31 3.14
C THR A 39 4.09 -28.29 2.17
N PRO A 40 2.85 -28.14 2.65
CA PRO A 40 1.76 -27.86 1.74
C PRO A 40 2.12 -26.57 1.01
N VAL A 41 2.36 -26.65 -0.28
CA VAL A 41 2.44 -25.49 -1.16
C VAL A 41 1.07 -24.85 -1.09
N ILE A 42 0.92 -23.84 -0.23
CA ILE A 42 -0.27 -22.99 -0.23
C ILE A 42 -0.28 -22.36 -1.63
N PRO A 43 -1.24 -22.68 -2.50
CA PRO A 43 -1.31 -22.04 -3.79
C PRO A 43 -1.39 -20.53 -3.52
N ALA A 44 -0.53 -19.75 -4.16
CA ALA A 44 -0.62 -18.30 -4.10
C ALA A 44 -2.08 -17.92 -4.39
N PRO A 45 -2.68 -16.98 -3.65
CA PRO A 45 -4.05 -16.56 -3.91
C PRO A 45 -4.16 -16.23 -5.39
N THR A 46 -4.95 -17.02 -6.12
CA THR A 46 -5.17 -16.82 -7.55
C THR A 46 -5.86 -15.48 -7.67
N ARG A 47 -5.11 -14.47 -8.13
CA ARG A 47 -5.64 -13.11 -8.29
C ARG A 47 -6.86 -13.19 -9.21
N PRO A 48 -7.98 -12.55 -8.85
CA PRO A 48 -9.12 -12.50 -9.74
C PRO A 48 -8.64 -11.92 -11.08
N PRO A 49 -9.11 -12.46 -12.20
CA PRO A 49 -8.84 -11.91 -13.52
C PRO A 49 -9.15 -10.40 -13.55
N PRO A 50 -8.47 -9.61 -14.40
CA PRO A 50 -8.71 -8.16 -14.54
C PRO A 50 -10.19 -7.78 -14.56
N GLU A 51 -10.99 -8.55 -15.30
CA GLU A 51 -12.43 -8.40 -15.46
C GLU A 51 -13.24 -8.56 -14.16
N ALA A 52 -12.71 -9.29 -13.16
CA ALA A 52 -13.40 -9.58 -11.92
C ALA A 52 -13.07 -8.59 -10.77
N ARG A 53 -12.06 -7.72 -10.92
CA ARG A 53 -11.71 -6.73 -9.89
C ARG A 53 -12.45 -5.39 -10.02
N GLY A 54 -13.02 -5.13 -11.19
CA GLY A 54 -13.60 -3.83 -11.54
C GLY A 54 -12.56 -2.70 -11.58
N ILE A 55 -13.04 -1.46 -11.75
CA ILE A 55 -12.16 -0.28 -11.81
C ILE A 55 -11.67 0.08 -10.40
N TRP A 56 -10.36 0.05 -10.19
CA TRP A 56 -9.73 0.37 -8.92
C TRP A 56 -9.25 1.81 -8.89
N LEU A 57 -9.95 2.63 -8.10
CA LEU A 57 -9.56 3.99 -7.80
C LEU A 57 -8.85 4.08 -6.45
N VAL A 58 -7.82 4.91 -6.36
CA VAL A 58 -7.19 5.34 -5.11
C VAL A 58 -7.18 6.86 -5.02
N GLY A 59 -6.96 7.44 -3.83
CA GLY A 59 -6.61 8.86 -3.72
C GLY A 59 -7.38 9.64 -2.66
N SER A 60 -7.69 10.91 -2.95
CA SER A 60 -8.22 11.86 -1.97
C SER A 60 -9.62 11.47 -1.49
N PRO A 61 -9.86 11.44 -0.17
CA PRO A 61 -11.21 11.29 0.39
C PRO A 61 -12.14 12.46 0.01
N ALA A 62 -11.60 13.63 -0.33
CA ALA A 62 -12.40 14.80 -0.74
C ALA A 62 -13.18 14.54 -2.04
N LEU A 63 -12.67 13.67 -2.91
CA LEU A 63 -13.32 13.33 -4.18
C LEU A 63 -14.32 12.17 -4.06
N ARG A 64 -14.52 11.61 -2.85
CA ARG A 64 -15.40 10.43 -2.68
C ARG A 64 -16.81 10.67 -3.20
N GLY A 65 -17.41 11.83 -2.91
CA GLY A 65 -18.74 12.18 -3.41
C GLY A 65 -18.78 12.28 -4.94
N ALA A 66 -17.83 12.99 -5.54
CA ALA A 66 -17.73 13.13 -7.00
C ALA A 66 -17.56 11.76 -7.69
N VAL A 67 -16.68 10.90 -7.16
CA VAL A 67 -16.46 9.55 -7.68
C VAL A 67 -17.68 8.67 -7.51
N GLN A 68 -18.37 8.72 -6.36
CA GLN A 68 -19.59 7.95 -6.13
C GLN A 68 -20.72 8.36 -7.08
N THR A 69 -20.89 9.67 -7.31
CA THR A 69 -21.88 10.17 -8.27
C THR A 69 -21.56 9.71 -9.68
N ALA A 70 -20.29 9.81 -10.12
CA ALA A 70 -19.86 9.32 -11.43
C ALA A 70 -20.06 7.79 -11.56
N ALA A 71 -19.72 7.03 -10.53
CA ALA A 71 -19.91 5.58 -10.50
C ALA A 71 -21.39 5.16 -10.52
N ALA A 72 -22.27 5.96 -9.90
CA ALA A 72 -23.71 5.71 -9.90
C ALA A 72 -24.34 5.98 -11.27
N ALA A 73 -23.87 7.02 -11.98
CA ALA A 73 -24.32 7.38 -13.31
C ALA A 73 -23.74 6.48 -14.42
N PHE A 74 -22.68 5.72 -14.13
CA PHE A 74 -22.02 4.85 -15.09
C PHE A 74 -22.80 3.54 -15.34
N ASP A 75 -23.13 3.28 -16.60
CA ASP A 75 -23.95 2.13 -17.04
C ASP A 75 -23.13 0.85 -17.34
N GLY A 76 -21.95 0.70 -16.73
CA GLY A 76 -21.05 -0.43 -16.98
C GLY A 76 -21.41 -1.76 -16.31
N GLY A 77 -22.61 -1.88 -15.72
CA GLY A 77 -22.97 -3.01 -14.85
C GLY A 77 -22.26 -2.98 -13.49
N PRO A 78 -22.65 -3.84 -12.53
CA PRO A 78 -22.15 -3.80 -11.15
C PRO A 78 -20.64 -4.08 -11.03
N ASP A 79 -20.10 -4.95 -11.90
CA ASP A 79 -18.70 -5.39 -11.83
C ASP A 79 -17.72 -4.35 -12.40
N ALA A 80 -18.18 -3.43 -13.24
CA ALA A 80 -17.34 -2.35 -13.78
C ALA A 80 -17.42 -1.06 -12.94
N LYS A 81 -18.22 -1.01 -11.86
CA LYS A 81 -18.37 0.22 -11.08
C LYS A 81 -17.07 0.58 -10.34
N PRO A 82 -16.58 1.83 -10.47
CA PRO A 82 -15.35 2.23 -9.81
C PRO A 82 -15.46 2.26 -8.29
N ARG A 83 -14.45 1.69 -7.63
CA ARG A 83 -14.35 1.69 -6.16
C ARG A 83 -13.18 2.53 -5.71
N LEU A 84 -13.46 3.62 -4.97
CA LEU A 84 -12.43 4.49 -4.41
C LEU A 84 -11.91 3.96 -3.07
N THR A 85 -10.63 3.62 -3.04
CA THR A 85 -9.84 3.45 -1.81
C THR A 85 -9.29 4.81 -1.39
N ALA A 86 -9.97 5.45 -0.45
CA ALA A 86 -9.60 6.78 0.01
C ALA A 86 -8.46 6.74 1.03
N GLY A 87 -7.28 7.19 0.63
CA GLY A 87 -6.06 7.22 1.46
C GLY A 87 -5.28 8.54 1.37
N GLY A 88 -5.81 9.54 0.67
CA GLY A 88 -5.15 10.82 0.38
C GLY A 88 -4.43 10.83 -0.97
N THR A 89 -4.26 12.00 -1.56
CA THR A 89 -3.66 12.16 -2.89
C THR A 89 -2.23 11.64 -2.98
N ALA A 90 -1.37 11.98 -2.01
CA ALA A 90 0.03 11.52 -2.02
C ALA A 90 0.13 9.99 -1.89
N ALA A 91 -0.65 9.37 -1.00
CA ALA A 91 -0.67 7.91 -0.87
C ALA A 91 -1.24 7.24 -2.12
N GLY A 92 -2.29 7.82 -2.70
CA GLY A 92 -2.86 7.40 -3.97
C GLY A 92 -1.83 7.41 -5.09
N PHE A 93 -1.09 8.51 -5.26
CA PHE A 93 -0.03 8.59 -6.27
C PHE A 93 1.10 7.60 -6.03
N ARG A 94 1.49 7.32 -4.77
CA ARG A 94 2.49 6.28 -4.49
C ARG A 94 2.03 4.90 -4.96
N ALA A 95 0.78 4.53 -4.68
CA ALA A 95 0.23 3.25 -5.11
C ALA A 95 0.03 3.20 -6.63
N PHE A 96 -0.52 4.27 -7.21
CA PHE A 96 -0.76 4.41 -8.64
C PHE A 96 0.54 4.38 -9.44
N CYS A 97 1.55 5.16 -9.06
CA CYS A 97 2.85 5.21 -9.74
C CYS A 97 3.76 4.01 -9.42
N ALA A 98 3.31 3.00 -8.67
CA ALA A 98 4.15 1.84 -8.33
C ALA A 98 4.48 0.96 -9.55
N GLY A 99 3.65 1.01 -10.60
CA GLY A 99 3.86 0.28 -11.84
C GLY A 99 2.61 0.28 -12.75
N VAL A 100 2.71 -0.44 -13.86
CA VAL A 100 1.61 -0.65 -14.83
C VAL A 100 1.06 -2.07 -14.73
N GLY A 101 -0.19 -2.26 -15.18
CA GLY A 101 -0.86 -3.56 -15.13
C GLY A 101 -1.86 -3.67 -13.98
N LEU A 102 -2.33 -4.90 -13.77
CA LEU A 102 -3.54 -5.18 -12.99
C LEU A 102 -3.33 -5.14 -11.48
N ASP A 103 -2.07 -5.30 -11.06
CA ASP A 103 -1.65 -5.27 -9.66
C ASP A 103 -1.57 -3.85 -9.08
N HIS A 104 -1.79 -2.85 -9.93
CA HIS A 104 -1.72 -1.46 -9.56
C HIS A 104 -3.05 -0.76 -9.80
N PRO A 105 -3.35 0.32 -9.06
CA PRO A 105 -4.56 1.12 -9.28
C PRO A 105 -4.64 1.65 -10.71
N ASP A 106 -5.87 1.71 -11.26
CA ASP A 106 -6.13 2.20 -12.62
C ASP A 106 -6.16 3.71 -12.69
N ILE A 107 -6.74 4.30 -11.65
CA ILE A 107 -7.10 5.71 -11.59
C ILE A 107 -6.73 6.24 -10.20
N VAL A 108 -6.17 7.46 -10.15
CA VAL A 108 -5.98 8.19 -8.90
C VAL A 108 -6.80 9.48 -8.90
N ALA A 109 -7.61 9.65 -7.85
CA ALA A 109 -8.38 10.85 -7.56
C ALA A 109 -7.52 11.83 -6.74
N ALA A 110 -7.33 13.03 -7.26
CA ALA A 110 -6.50 14.05 -6.64
C ALA A 110 -7.27 15.36 -6.39
N ASP A 111 -7.05 15.94 -5.22
CA ASP A 111 -7.57 17.26 -4.85
C ASP A 111 -6.60 18.41 -5.16
N ARG A 112 -5.51 18.08 -5.87
CA ARG A 112 -4.49 19.01 -6.33
C ARG A 112 -3.82 18.46 -7.59
N PRO A 113 -3.09 19.31 -8.33
CA PRO A 113 -2.26 18.84 -9.42
C PRO A 113 -1.17 17.86 -8.96
N ILE A 114 -0.77 16.98 -9.86
CA ILE A 114 0.37 16.09 -9.71
C ILE A 114 1.68 16.88 -9.55
N THR A 115 2.49 16.53 -8.56
CA THR A 115 3.79 17.18 -8.32
C THR A 115 4.87 16.69 -9.30
N PRO A 116 5.97 17.45 -9.48
CA PRO A 116 7.11 16.99 -10.28
C PRO A 116 7.70 15.66 -9.78
N ALA A 117 7.75 15.45 -8.46
CA ALA A 117 8.27 14.23 -7.86
C ALA A 117 7.37 13.02 -8.15
N GLU A 118 6.04 13.18 -8.05
CA GLU A 118 5.07 12.12 -8.39
C GLU A 118 5.11 11.79 -9.88
N ARG A 119 5.22 12.81 -10.76
CA ARG A 119 5.41 12.58 -12.21
C ARG A 119 6.68 11.78 -12.49
N LYS A 120 7.81 12.18 -11.90
CA LYS A 120 9.09 11.49 -12.08
C LYS A 120 9.01 10.04 -11.60
N LEU A 121 8.34 9.79 -10.48
CA LEU A 121 8.11 8.43 -9.98
C LEU A 121 7.32 7.60 -11.00
N CYS A 122 6.18 8.11 -11.47
CA CYS A 122 5.36 7.46 -12.49
C CYS A 122 6.19 7.14 -13.76
N GLN A 123 6.94 8.11 -14.28
CA GLN A 123 7.81 7.94 -15.45
C GLN A 123 8.89 6.87 -15.21
N SER A 124 9.53 6.87 -14.04
CA SER A 124 10.56 5.87 -13.70
C SER A 124 10.02 4.43 -13.64
N LYS A 125 8.70 4.27 -13.52
CA LYS A 125 7.99 2.99 -13.50
C LYS A 125 7.21 2.71 -14.80
N GLY A 126 7.44 3.50 -15.85
CA GLY A 126 6.79 3.34 -17.15
C GLY A 126 5.31 3.72 -17.16
N VAL A 127 4.83 4.46 -16.16
CA VAL A 127 3.44 4.91 -16.08
C VAL A 127 3.30 6.20 -16.88
N THR A 128 2.57 6.13 -17.99
CA THR A 128 2.02 7.29 -18.70
C THR A 128 0.58 7.52 -18.23
N LEU A 129 0.18 8.79 -18.13
CA LEU A 129 -1.08 9.14 -17.51
C LEU A 129 -1.73 10.38 -18.14
N THR A 130 -3.05 10.33 -18.21
CA THR A 130 -3.91 11.40 -18.70
C THR A 130 -4.74 11.98 -17.56
N ALA A 131 -4.85 13.30 -17.49
CA ALA A 131 -5.62 14.03 -16.48
C ALA A 131 -7.03 14.38 -17.00
N TYR A 132 -8.04 14.20 -16.17
CA TYR A 132 -9.43 14.52 -16.43
C TYR A 132 -9.96 15.39 -15.28
N GLU A 133 -10.34 16.62 -15.59
CA GLU A 133 -10.82 17.57 -14.59
C GLU A 133 -12.33 17.40 -14.39
N LEU A 134 -12.73 17.05 -13.18
CA LEU A 134 -14.14 16.98 -12.78
C LEU A 134 -14.66 18.34 -12.29
N GLY A 135 -13.77 19.16 -11.74
CA GLY A 135 -14.08 20.48 -11.19
C GLY A 135 -12.87 21.12 -10.49
N PRO A 136 -13.07 22.26 -9.79
CA PRO A 136 -12.00 22.94 -9.08
C PRO A 136 -11.36 22.00 -8.06
N LYS A 137 -10.05 21.75 -8.19
CA LYS A 137 -9.32 20.83 -7.31
C LYS A 137 -9.95 19.42 -7.30
N GLN A 138 -10.47 18.95 -8.44
CA GLN A 138 -10.96 17.58 -8.58
C GLN A 138 -10.46 17.01 -9.90
N ILE A 139 -9.41 16.20 -9.84
CA ILE A 139 -8.72 15.66 -11.01
C ILE A 139 -8.66 14.15 -10.88
N LEU A 140 -9.06 13.44 -11.94
CA LEU A 140 -8.77 12.03 -12.10
C LEU A 140 -7.56 11.86 -13.02
N TYR A 141 -6.55 11.15 -12.55
CA TYR A 141 -5.44 10.73 -13.40
C TYR A 141 -5.61 9.25 -13.72
N VAL A 142 -5.56 8.91 -15.00
CA VAL A 142 -5.81 7.57 -15.53
C VAL A 142 -4.54 7.07 -16.19
N LYS A 143 -4.15 5.82 -15.93
CA LYS A 143 -3.02 5.22 -16.68
C LYS A 143 -3.46 4.94 -18.11
N ASP A 144 -2.67 5.36 -19.08
CA ASP A 144 -3.02 5.13 -20.48
C ASP A 144 -2.99 3.63 -20.81
N ALA A 145 -2.04 2.89 -20.24
CA ALA A 145 -1.96 1.42 -20.36
C ALA A 145 -3.23 0.71 -19.84
N ASN A 146 -3.89 1.25 -18.81
CA ASN A 146 -5.06 0.62 -18.21
C ASN A 146 -6.35 0.94 -18.97
N MET A 147 -6.36 1.94 -19.87
CA MET A 147 -7.52 2.19 -20.74
C MET A 147 -7.80 1.03 -21.69
N MET A 148 -6.77 0.27 -22.07
CA MET A 148 -6.90 -0.90 -22.94
C MET A 148 -6.86 -2.22 -22.17
N ALA A 149 -6.12 -2.26 -21.05
CA ALA A 149 -5.90 -3.50 -20.29
C ALA A 149 -7.03 -3.84 -19.31
N VAL A 150 -7.85 -2.88 -18.89
CA VAL A 150 -8.91 -3.10 -17.90
C VAL A 150 -10.27 -2.76 -18.48
N PRO A 151 -11.16 -3.76 -18.65
CA PRO A 151 -12.53 -3.53 -19.09
C PRO A 151 -13.23 -2.50 -18.21
N GLY A 152 -13.96 -1.57 -18.83
CA GLY A 152 -14.74 -0.54 -18.13
C GLY A 152 -13.99 0.76 -17.84
N VAL A 153 -12.65 0.78 -17.77
CA VAL A 153 -11.90 2.04 -17.52
C VAL A 153 -12.20 3.06 -18.62
N ARG A 154 -12.06 2.67 -19.88
CA ARG A 154 -12.30 3.58 -21.01
C ARG A 154 -13.77 4.07 -21.08
N PRO A 155 -14.79 3.19 -21.06
CA PRO A 155 -16.19 3.61 -21.01
C PRO A 155 -16.52 4.51 -19.81
N PHE A 156 -15.95 4.23 -18.63
CA PHE A 156 -16.16 5.06 -17.45
C PHE A 156 -15.64 6.47 -17.67
N ILE A 157 -14.41 6.60 -18.18
CA ILE A 157 -13.82 7.91 -18.47
C ILE A 157 -14.58 8.65 -19.56
N ASP A 158 -15.00 7.96 -20.62
CA ASP A 158 -15.80 8.56 -21.69
C ASP A 158 -17.17 9.04 -21.15
N SER A 159 -17.76 8.32 -20.17
CA SER A 159 -19.03 8.72 -19.52
C SER A 159 -18.95 10.02 -18.72
N LEU A 160 -17.75 10.45 -18.32
CA LEU A 160 -17.55 11.72 -17.62
C LEU A 160 -17.77 12.93 -18.53
N ASN A 161 -17.71 12.74 -19.85
CA ASN A 161 -17.81 13.81 -20.85
C ASN A 161 -16.86 14.99 -20.56
N ARG A 162 -15.62 14.66 -20.22
CA ARG A 162 -14.53 15.61 -19.94
C ARG A 162 -13.35 15.33 -20.86
N PRO A 163 -12.73 16.36 -21.45
CA PRO A 163 -11.54 16.18 -22.26
C PRO A 163 -10.38 15.70 -21.37
N GLY A 164 -9.65 14.70 -21.87
CA GLY A 164 -8.41 14.25 -21.26
C GLY A 164 -7.24 15.13 -21.69
N GLN A 165 -6.38 15.50 -20.76
CA GLN A 165 -5.12 16.20 -21.01
C GLN A 165 -3.96 15.27 -20.69
N PRO A 166 -3.19 14.81 -21.70
CA PRO A 166 -1.99 14.02 -21.45
C PRO A 166 -1.07 14.80 -20.50
N VAL A 167 -0.57 14.13 -19.46
CA VAL A 167 0.42 14.75 -18.59
C VAL A 167 1.78 14.61 -19.27
N SER A 168 1.97 15.44 -20.30
CA SER A 168 3.23 15.57 -21.03
C SER A 168 4.35 15.95 -20.06
N ALA A 169 5.51 15.33 -20.22
CA ALA A 169 6.72 15.85 -19.61
C ALA A 169 7.05 17.22 -20.23
N PRO A 170 7.62 18.14 -19.44
CA PRO A 170 8.85 18.75 -19.91
C PRO A 170 10.01 18.24 -19.04
N LEU A 171 10.91 17.49 -19.67
CA LEU A 171 12.29 17.37 -19.21
C LEU A 171 13.18 18.15 -20.17
N THR A 172 13.06 19.48 -20.09
CA THR A 172 14.06 20.45 -20.56
C THR A 172 13.98 21.58 -19.54
N GLY A 173 14.83 21.57 -18.52
CA GLY A 173 16.10 22.28 -18.60
C GLY A 173 15.90 23.67 -17.99
N SER A 174 16.21 23.81 -16.70
CA SER A 174 16.60 25.09 -16.11
C SER A 174 18.11 25.22 -16.23
#